data_AF-A0AAW6KP17-F1
#
_entry.id   AF-A0AAW6KP17-F1
#
_cell.length_a   1.000
_cell.length_b   1.000
_cell.length_c   1.000
_cell.angle_alpha   90.00
_cell.angle_beta   90.00
_cell.angle_gamma   90.00
#
_symmetry.space_group_name_H-M   'P 1'
#
loop_
_entity.id
_entity.type
_entity.pdbx_description
1 polymer ?
#
loop_
_entity_poly.entity_id
_entity_poly.type
_entity_poly.pdbx_seq_one_letter_code
_entity_poly.pdbx_strand_id
1 'polypeptide(L)'
;PDIQTVAGELGMSGRTLQRRLTDEGTSFKQLLIQVRHEQAREYLADPSLDIKEVAFLIGYEDQNSFYRAFRLWEGETPSNWRKQ
;
A
#
# COMPACT_ATOMS: atom_id res chain seq x y z
N PRO A 1 -6.41 -2.13 -6.60
CA PRO A 1 -6.30 -2.43 -8.04
C PRO A 1 -5.31 -3.58 -8.24
N ASP A 2 -5.55 -4.43 -9.24
CA ASP A 2 -4.58 -5.46 -9.64
C ASP A 2 -3.78 -5.01 -10.87
N ILE A 3 -2.74 -5.79 -11.20
CA ILE A 3 -1.85 -5.49 -12.33
C ILE A 3 -2.57 -5.53 -13.68
N GLN A 4 -3.64 -6.31 -13.83
CA GLN A 4 -4.36 -6.41 -15.11
C GLN A 4 -5.15 -5.14 -15.39
N THR A 5 -5.79 -4.60 -14.34
CA THR A 5 -6.54 -3.35 -14.41
C THR A 5 -5.62 -2.20 -14.82
N VAL A 6 -4.50 -2.02 -14.12
CA VAL A 6 -3.54 -0.95 -14.40
C VAL A 6 -2.87 -1.14 -15.76
N ALA A 7 -2.54 -2.38 -16.14
CA ALA A 7 -1.99 -2.65 -17.47
C ALA A 7 -2.98 -2.29 -18.59
N GLY A 8 -4.27 -2.58 -18.39
CA GLY A 8 -5.35 -2.21 -19.30
C GLY A 8 -5.47 -0.70 -19.50
N GLU A 9 -5.41 0.07 -18.41
CA GLU A 9 -5.39 1.55 -18.44
C GLU A 9 -4.17 2.10 -19.18
N LEU A 10 -3.03 1.40 -19.11
CA LEU A 10 -1.80 1.73 -19.82
C LEU A 10 -1.72 1.17 -21.25
N GLY A 11 -2.81 0.56 -21.76
CA GLY A 11 -2.87 0.01 -23.12
C GLY A 11 -1.94 -1.19 -23.35
N MET A 12 -1.66 -1.99 -22.31
CA MET A 12 -0.77 -3.15 -22.41
C MET A 12 -1.28 -4.38 -21.64
N SER A 13 -0.68 -5.54 -21.91
CA SER A 13 -0.96 -6.75 -21.12
C SER A 13 -0.28 -6.68 -19.75
N GLY A 14 -0.83 -7.35 -18.74
CA GLY A 14 -0.19 -7.47 -17.42
C GLY A 14 1.21 -8.09 -17.48
N ARG A 15 1.47 -8.99 -18.44
CA ARG A 15 2.81 -9.57 -18.67
C ARG A 15 3.80 -8.52 -19.16
N THR A 16 3.37 -7.62 -20.06
CA THR A 16 4.20 -6.52 -20.55
C THR A 16 4.54 -5.56 -19.42
N LEU A 17 3.55 -5.17 -18.62
CA LEU A 17 3.75 -4.28 -17.48
C LEU A 17 4.71 -4.93 -16.46
N GLN A 18 4.48 -6.18 -16.09
CA GLN A 18 5.35 -6.90 -15.17
C GLN A 18 6.81 -6.96 -15.66
N ARG A 19 7.03 -7.25 -16.95
CA ARG A 19 8.37 -7.28 -17.53
C ARG A 19 9.05 -5.91 -17.45
N ARG A 20 8.36 -4.84 -17.87
CA ARG A 20 8.92 -3.47 -17.80
C ARG A 20 9.29 -3.07 -16.38
N LEU A 21 8.42 -3.35 -15.42
CA LEU A 21 8.70 -3.09 -14.00
C LEU A 21 9.93 -3.87 -13.52
N THR A 22 10.07 -5.13 -13.92
CA THR A 22 11.25 -5.94 -13.60
C THR A 22 12.52 -5.42 -14.27
N ASP A 23 12.44 -4.96 -15.53
CA ASP A 23 13.56 -4.34 -16.24
C ASP A 23 14.02 -3.04 -15.55
N GLU A 24 13.09 -2.34 -14.87
CA GLU A 24 13.35 -1.17 -14.02
C GLU A 24 13.73 -1.54 -12.56
N GLY A 25 13.88 -2.82 -12.24
CA GLY A 25 14.29 -3.28 -10.90
C GLY A 25 13.20 -3.24 -9.83
N THR A 26 11.92 -3.15 -10.23
CA THR A 26 10.78 -3.12 -9.32
C THR A 26 9.71 -4.16 -9.68
N SER A 27 8.58 -4.11 -8.99
CA SER A 27 7.41 -4.93 -9.26
C SER A 27 6.14 -4.17 -8.89
N PHE A 28 5.02 -4.57 -9.49
CA PHE A 28 3.72 -3.99 -9.17
C PHE A 28 3.42 -4.06 -7.67
N LYS A 29 3.78 -5.18 -7.03
CA LYS A 29 3.62 -5.37 -5.59
C LYS A 29 4.46 -4.38 -4.77
N GLN A 30 5.72 -4.14 -5.14
CA GLN A 30 6.58 -3.17 -4.46
C GLN A 30 6.03 -1.76 -4.58
N LEU A 31 5.64 -1.35 -5.79
CA LEU A 31 5.03 -0.02 -6.01
C LEU A 31 3.73 0.14 -5.23
N LEU A 32 2.86 -0.88 -5.24
CA LEU A 32 1.61 -0.85 -4.48
C LEU A 32 1.86 -0.73 -2.97
N ILE A 33 2.85 -1.44 -2.45
CA ILE A 33 3.27 -1.34 -1.05
C ILE A 33 3.78 0.06 -0.73
N GLN A 34 4.64 0.63 -1.57
CA GLN A 34 5.20 1.96 -1.37
C GLN A 34 4.09 3.02 -1.29
N VAL A 35 3.16 3.03 -2.26
CA VAL A 35 2.06 3.99 -2.29
C VAL A 35 1.15 3.82 -1.06
N ARG A 36 0.82 2.59 -0.68
CA ARG A 36 0.02 2.32 0.53
C ARG A 36 0.73 2.77 1.80
N HIS A 37 2.03 2.59 1.87
CA HIS A 37 2.84 2.96 3.02
C HIS A 37 2.92 4.48 3.17
N GLU A 38 3.16 5.20 2.07
CA GLU A 38 3.12 6.66 2.04
C GLU A 38 1.76 7.21 2.51
N GLN A 39 0.65 6.71 1.93
CA GLN A 39 -0.70 7.10 2.33
C GLN A 39 -1.03 6.73 3.78
N ALA A 40 -0.57 5.56 4.25
CA ALA A 40 -0.77 5.16 5.63
C ALA A 40 -0.14 6.15 6.60
N ARG A 41 1.09 6.62 6.34
CA ARG A 41 1.75 7.63 7.19
C ARG A 41 1.01 8.96 7.16
N GLU A 42 0.58 9.41 5.99
CA GLU A 42 -0.19 10.65 5.83
C GLU A 42 -1.51 10.60 6.62
N TYR A 43 -2.29 9.54 6.45
CA TYR A 43 -3.57 9.39 7.17
C TYR A 43 -3.39 9.09 8.66
N LEU A 44 -2.32 8.40 9.07
CA LEU A 44 -2.05 8.16 10.49
C LEU A 44 -1.60 9.41 11.22
N ALA A 45 -0.99 10.38 10.53
CA ALA A 45 -0.60 11.66 11.09
C ALA A 45 -1.81 12.55 11.44
N ASP A 46 -2.98 12.30 10.82
CA ASP A 46 -4.23 12.94 11.22
C ASP A 46 -4.87 12.17 12.39
N PRO A 47 -4.93 12.75 13.61
CA PRO A 47 -5.53 12.10 14.77
C PRO A 47 -7.07 12.00 14.68
N SER A 48 -7.71 12.71 13.75
CA SER A 48 -9.16 12.65 13.55
C SER A 48 -9.61 11.38 12.81
N LEU A 49 -8.70 10.73 12.08
CA LEU A 49 -8.98 9.49 11.35
C LEU A 49 -8.81 8.27 12.25
N ASP A 50 -9.82 7.39 12.31
CA ASP A 50 -9.68 6.13 13.04
C ASP A 50 -8.71 5.18 12.30
N ILE A 51 -7.88 4.45 13.05
CA ILE A 51 -6.86 3.57 12.46
C ILE A 51 -7.50 2.46 11.61
N LYS A 52 -8.70 2.00 11.99
CA LYS A 52 -9.44 1.01 11.21
C LYS A 52 -9.91 1.63 9.88
N GLU A 53 -10.37 2.87 9.89
CA GLU A 53 -10.74 3.60 8.67
C GLU A 53 -9.55 3.79 7.75
N VAL A 54 -8.38 4.14 8.29
CA VAL A 54 -7.13 4.23 7.51
C VAL A 54 -6.82 2.92 6.77
N ALA A 55 -7.02 1.76 7.41
CA ALA A 55 -6.80 0.47 6.77
C ALA A 55 -7.66 0.31 5.50
N PHE A 56 -8.93 0.70 5.57
CA PHE A 56 -9.85 0.63 4.44
C PHE A 56 -9.53 1.67 3.36
N LEU A 57 -9.16 2.90 3.75
CA LEU A 57 -8.82 3.98 2.82
C LEU A 57 -7.66 3.61 1.88
N ILE A 58 -6.67 2.87 2.38
CA ILE A 58 -5.52 2.43 1.58
C ILE A 58 -5.72 1.03 0.94
N GLY A 59 -6.93 0.48 1.06
CA GLY A 59 -7.36 -0.73 0.36
C GLY A 59 -6.93 -2.06 1.01
N TYR A 60 -6.85 -2.12 2.34
CA TYR A 60 -6.89 -3.40 3.07
C TYR A 60 -8.33 -3.83 3.34
N GLU A 61 -8.58 -5.13 3.28
CA GLU A 61 -9.89 -5.73 3.55
C GLU A 61 -10.22 -5.76 5.04
N ASP A 62 -9.19 -5.70 5.90
CA ASP A 62 -9.33 -5.75 7.34
C ASP A 62 -8.15 -5.10 8.08
N GLN A 63 -8.40 -4.74 9.34
CA GLN A 63 -7.43 -4.09 10.22
C GLN A 63 -6.21 -4.97 10.53
N ASN A 64 -6.38 -6.29 10.72
CA ASN A 64 -5.26 -7.18 11.09
C ASN A 64 -4.25 -7.31 9.95
N SER A 65 -4.72 -7.33 8.70
CA SER A 65 -3.89 -7.35 7.50
C SER A 65 -3.11 -6.03 7.35
N PHE A 66 -3.75 -4.89 7.63
CA PHE A 66 -3.05 -3.60 7.68
C PHE A 66 -2.00 -3.55 8.80
N TYR A 67 -2.34 -3.96 10.03
CA TYR A 67 -1.39 -3.93 11.16
C TYR A 67 -0.14 -4.77 10.90
N ARG A 68 -0.30 -5.95 10.31
CA ARG A 68 0.83 -6.81 9.92
C ARG A 68 1.72 -6.14 8.88
N ALA A 69 1.12 -5.53 7.87
CA ALA A 69 1.86 -4.83 6.83
C ALA A 69 2.57 -3.58 7.36
N PHE A 70 1.87 -2.75 8.12
CA PHE A 70 2.43 -1.54 8.71
C PHE A 70 3.61 -1.85 9.65
N ARG A 71 3.49 -2.89 10.47
CA ARG A 71 4.61 -3.35 11.31
C ARG A 71 5.80 -3.86 10.52
N LEU A 72 5.58 -4.44 9.33
CA LEU A 72 6.67 -4.83 8.44
C LEU A 72 7.38 -3.59 7.87
N TRP A 73 6.66 -2.50 7.63
CA TRP A 73 7.21 -1.26 7.05
C TRP A 73 7.90 -0.37 8.08
N GLU A 74 7.26 -0.11 9.22
CA GLU A 74 7.70 0.86 10.24
C GLU A 74 8.31 0.20 11.49
N GLY A 75 8.24 -1.13 11.61
CA GLY A 75 8.77 -1.88 12.77
C GLY A 75 7.84 -1.94 13.99
N GLU A 76 6.77 -1.14 14.01
CA GLU A 76 5.81 -1.07 15.12
C GLU A 76 4.34 -1.02 14.65
N THR A 77 3.39 -1.00 15.58
CA THR A 77 1.96 -0.94 15.23
C THR A 77 1.55 0.50 14.87
N PRO A 78 0.54 0.68 13.99
CA PRO A 78 0.00 2.01 13.67
C PRO A 78 -0.35 2.85 14.91
N SER A 79 -0.90 2.20 15.94
CA SER A 79 -1.30 2.84 17.20
C SER A 79 -0.12 3.33 18.04
N ASN A 80 1.04 2.66 17.98
CA ASN A 80 2.24 3.11 18.66
C ASN A 80 2.94 4.21 17.88
N TRP A 81 3.06 4.02 16.56
CA TRP A 81 3.62 5.01 15.65
C TRP A 81 2.92 6.37 15.76
N ARG A 82 1.59 6.39 15.80
CA ARG A 82 0.79 7.63 15.94
C ARG A 82 0.98 8.35 17.29
N LYS A 83 1.45 7.65 18.34
CA LYS A 83 1.63 8.26 19.67
C LYS A 83 3.00 8.93 19.83
N GLN A 84 3.92 8.70 18.90
CA GLN A 84 5.23 9.35 18.88
C GLN A 84 5.10 10.78 18.38
#